data_AF-X1VKA3-F1
#
_entry.id   AF-X1VKA3-F1
#
_cell.length_a   1.000
_cell.length_b   1.000
_cell.length_c   1.000
_cell.angle_alpha   90.00
_cell.angle_beta   90.00
_cell.angle_gamma   90.00
#
_symmetry.space_group_name_H-M   'P 1'
#
loop_
_entity.id
_entity.type
_entity.pdbx_description
1 polymer ?
#
loop_
_entity_poly.entity_id
_entity_poly.type
_entity_poly.pdbx_seq_one_letter_code
_entity_poly.pdbx_strand_id
1 'polypeptide(L)'
;LNMLDEFYLKTHFESGIGVGIKGNIREGEATIFKLSRDGKEYFVSGGEIVENLSKENLCRTQIRLRMNEDVKYFLQNSIGNHHLICKGDHSELVREFFKW
;
A
#
# COMPACT_ATOMS: atom_id res chain seq x y z
N LEU A 1 8.45 -9.86 11.21
CA LEU A 1 7.27 -9.36 10.47
C LEU A 1 7.64 -9.22 9.01
N ASN A 2 7.15 -10.11 8.15
CA ASN A 2 7.32 -10.01 6.70
C ASN A 2 5.96 -9.64 6.07
N MET A 3 5.96 -8.65 5.18
CA MET A 3 4.75 -8.33 4.41
C MET A 3 4.37 -9.47 3.48
N LEU A 4 5.34 -9.98 2.72
CA LEU A 4 5.16 -11.05 1.74
C LEU A 4 5.03 -12.42 2.40
N ASP A 5 4.12 -13.23 1.88
CA ASP A 5 3.99 -14.66 2.19
C ASP A 5 4.88 -15.50 1.24
N GLU A 6 4.96 -15.09 -0.03
CA GLU A 6 5.80 -15.71 -1.07
C GLU A 6 6.41 -14.63 -1.98
N PHE A 7 7.50 -14.95 -2.68
CA PHE A 7 8.08 -14.03 -3.65
C PHE A 7 8.75 -14.74 -4.83
N TYR A 8 8.84 -14.00 -5.94
CA TYR A 8 9.49 -14.39 -7.18
C TYR A 8 10.38 -13.26 -7.67
N LEU A 9 11.44 -13.62 -8.40
CA LEU A 9 12.28 -12.65 -9.10
C LEU A 9 11.73 -12.44 -10.51
N LYS A 10 11.54 -11.18 -10.89
CA LYS A 10 11.05 -10.77 -12.21
C LYS A 10 11.97 -9.69 -12.75
N THR A 11 12.22 -9.69 -14.06
CA THR A 11 12.87 -8.56 -14.71
C THR A 11 11.91 -7.39 -14.86
N HIS A 12 12.43 -6.18 -15.07
CA HIS A 12 11.60 -5.04 -15.41
C HIS A 12 10.85 -5.27 -16.73
N PHE A 13 9.54 -5.06 -16.73
CA PHE A 13 8.70 -5.13 -17.94
C PHE A 13 9.15 -4.12 -19.00
N GLU A 14 9.50 -2.88 -18.62
CA GLU A 14 9.77 -1.83 -19.62
C GLU A 14 11.07 -2.05 -20.39
N SER A 15 12.10 -2.64 -19.76
CA SER A 15 13.45 -2.75 -20.34
C SER A 15 13.97 -4.18 -20.47
N GLY A 16 13.37 -5.14 -19.76
CA GLY A 16 13.93 -6.49 -19.58
C GLY A 16 15.22 -6.53 -18.75
N ILE A 17 15.70 -5.37 -18.24
CA ILE A 17 16.99 -5.23 -17.56
C ILE A 17 16.76 -4.96 -16.07
N GLY A 18 17.57 -5.60 -15.22
CA GLY A 18 17.48 -5.52 -13.77
C GLY A 18 16.49 -6.51 -13.17
N VAL A 19 16.60 -6.73 -11.85
CA VAL A 19 15.79 -7.72 -11.10
C VAL A 19 14.93 -6.99 -10.06
N GLY A 20 13.64 -7.28 -10.07
CA GLY A 20 12.66 -6.82 -9.09
C GLY A 20 11.98 -7.99 -8.38
N ILE A 21 11.38 -7.70 -7.23
CA ILE A 21 10.63 -8.68 -6.44
C ILE A 21 9.15 -8.57 -6.81
N LYS A 22 8.55 -9.70 -7.20
CA LYS A 22 7.10 -9.89 -7.25
C LYS A 22 6.70 -10.73 -6.06
N GLY A 23 6.10 -10.10 -5.07
CA GLY A 23 5.58 -10.76 -3.88
C GLY A 23 4.10 -11.09 -3.99
N ASN A 24 3.70 -12.15 -3.31
CA ASN A 24 2.31 -12.41 -2.95
C ASN A 24 2.11 -12.01 -1.48
N ILE A 25 1.06 -11.25 -1.21
CA ILE A 25 0.66 -10.83 0.13
C ILE A 25 -0.70 -11.45 0.41
N ARG A 26 -0.84 -12.18 1.52
CA ARG A 26 -2.13 -12.75 1.90
C ARG A 26 -3.22 -11.68 1.97
N GLU A 27 -4.39 -12.03 1.44
CA GLU A 27 -5.61 -11.23 1.54
C GLU A 27 -6.06 -11.06 2.99
N GLY A 28 -6.82 -10.00 3.25
CA GLY A 28 -7.33 -9.66 4.57
C GLY A 28 -7.00 -8.24 4.98
N GLU A 29 -7.21 -7.94 6.26
CA GLU A 29 -7.14 -6.59 6.80
C GLU A 29 -5.79 -5.92 6.53
N ALA A 30 -5.85 -4.62 6.27
CA ALA A 30 -4.69 -3.79 6.04
C ALA A 30 -4.93 -2.35 6.49
N THR A 31 -3.83 -1.65 6.75
CA THR A 31 -3.82 -0.21 6.99
C THR A 31 -3.05 0.49 5.89
N ILE A 32 -3.61 1.56 5.35
CA ILE A 32 -2.97 2.47 4.41
C ILE A 32 -2.66 3.76 5.18
N PHE A 33 -1.42 4.23 5.09
CA PHE A 33 -0.97 5.42 5.82
C PHE A 33 -0.08 6.33 4.96
N LYS A 34 -0.19 7.64 5.18
CA LYS A 34 0.69 8.66 4.62
C LYS A 34 0.88 9.79 5.61
N LEU A 35 2.11 10.31 5.69
CA LEU A 35 2.47 11.51 6.42
C LEU A 35 3.05 12.56 5.46
N SER A 36 2.72 13.83 5.68
CA SER A 36 3.33 14.96 4.99
C SER A 36 4.81 15.08 5.35
N ARG A 37 5.58 15.75 4.49
CA ARG A 37 7.03 15.94 4.72
C ARG A 37 7.32 16.68 6.02
N ASP A 38 6.47 17.62 6.40
CA ASP A 38 6.62 18.42 7.62
C ASP A 38 5.95 17.79 8.84
N GLY A 39 5.32 16.62 8.69
CA GLY A 39 4.70 15.85 9.77
C GLY A 39 3.39 16.43 10.30
N LYS A 40 2.82 17.46 9.65
CA LYS A 40 1.62 18.17 10.13
C LYS A 40 0.31 17.57 9.65
N GLU A 41 0.33 16.91 8.49
CA GLU A 41 -0.85 16.32 7.88
C GLU A 41 -0.61 14.84 7.66
N TYR A 42 -1.64 14.03 7.92
CA TYR A 42 -1.58 12.62 7.65
C TYR A 42 -2.89 12.12 7.05
N PHE A 43 -2.78 11.00 6.35
CA PHE A 43 -3.91 10.21 5.92
C PHE A 43 -3.76 8.81 6.52
N VAL A 44 -4.86 8.26 7.04
CA VAL A 44 -4.92 6.86 7.45
C VAL A 44 -6.28 6.28 7.08
N SER A 45 -6.26 5.05 6.59
CA SER A 45 -7.46 4.25 6.34
C SER A 45 -7.19 2.80 6.73
N GLY A 46 -8.14 2.21 7.43
CA GLY A 46 -8.29 0.75 7.44
C GLY A 46 -8.78 0.26 6.07
N GLY A 47 -8.76 -1.04 5.85
CA GLY A 47 -9.18 -1.64 4.59
C GLY A 47 -8.79 -3.10 4.48
N GLU A 48 -8.83 -3.61 3.26
CA GLU A 48 -8.59 -5.02 2.97
C GLU A 48 -7.79 -5.19 1.67
N ILE A 49 -6.76 -6.03 1.70
CA ILE A 49 -6.12 -6.57 0.50
C ILE A 49 -7.07 -7.63 -0.06
N VAL A 50 -7.63 -7.37 -1.25
CA VAL A 50 -8.67 -8.21 -1.84
C VAL A 50 -8.17 -9.13 -2.95
N GLU A 51 -6.98 -8.86 -3.51
CA GLU A 51 -6.33 -9.76 -4.48
C GLU A 51 -4.88 -9.34 -4.73
N ASN A 52 -4.05 -10.31 -5.17
CA ASN A 52 -2.75 -10.06 -5.78
C ASN A 52 -2.90 -9.98 -7.30
N LEU A 53 -2.35 -8.94 -7.90
CA LEU A 53 -2.44 -8.69 -9.33
C LEU A 53 -1.21 -9.21 -10.08
N SER A 54 -1.40 -9.49 -11.37
CA SER A 54 -0.31 -9.89 -12.28
C SER A 54 -0.48 -9.23 -13.64
N LYS A 55 -0.71 -7.91 -13.67
CA LYS A 55 -0.79 -7.20 -14.95
C LYS A 55 0.59 -7.14 -15.57
N GLU A 56 0.72 -7.65 -16.80
CA GLU A 56 2.00 -7.73 -17.51
C GLU A 56 2.64 -6.36 -17.71
N ASN A 57 1.83 -5.31 -17.89
CA ASN A 57 2.31 -3.94 -18.10
C ASN A 57 2.64 -3.18 -16.80
N LEU A 58 2.59 -3.84 -15.65
CA LEU A 58 2.96 -3.27 -14.35
C LEU A 58 4.09 -4.12 -13.75
N CYS A 59 5.21 -3.50 -13.45
CA CYS A 59 6.35 -4.20 -12.83
C CYS A 59 6.09 -4.53 -11.36
N ARG A 60 6.58 -5.69 -10.89
CA ARG A 60 6.75 -6.08 -9.45
C ARG A 60 5.46 -6.47 -8.73
N THR A 61 5.52 -6.50 -7.39
CA THR A 61 4.40 -6.73 -6.47
C THR A 61 3.25 -5.78 -6.77
N GLN A 62 2.06 -6.33 -7.02
CA GLN A 62 0.84 -5.58 -7.26
C GLN A 62 -0.27 -6.14 -6.39
N ILE A 63 -1.03 -5.27 -5.75
CA ILE A 63 -2.19 -5.65 -4.93
C ILE A 63 -3.37 -4.75 -5.28
N ARG A 64 -4.59 -5.28 -5.13
CA ARG A 64 -5.80 -4.45 -5.08
C ARG A 64 -6.21 -4.32 -3.62
N LEU A 65 -6.51 -3.09 -3.22
CA LEU A 65 -6.95 -2.73 -1.89
C LEU A 65 -8.36 -2.15 -1.96
N ARG A 66 -9.22 -2.54 -1.02
CA ARG A 66 -10.48 -1.84 -0.71
C ARG A 66 -10.26 -1.03 0.55
N MET A 67 -10.50 0.27 0.49
CA MET A 67 -10.30 1.19 1.61
C MET A 67 -11.63 1.53 2.28
N ASN A 68 -11.58 1.75 3.58
CA ASN A 68 -12.73 2.21 4.36
C ASN A 68 -12.97 3.72 4.16
N GLU A 69 -11.90 4.51 4.05
CA GLU A 69 -11.99 5.94 3.72
C GLU A 69 -12.26 6.17 2.22
N ASP A 70 -12.83 7.33 1.89
CA ASP A 70 -13.18 7.70 0.51
C ASP A 70 -11.92 7.87 -0.37
N VAL A 71 -11.92 7.20 -1.52
CA VAL A 71 -10.87 7.29 -2.54
C VAL A 71 -10.69 8.71 -3.12
N LYS A 72 -11.66 9.62 -2.93
CA LYS A 72 -11.53 11.05 -3.30
C LYS A 72 -10.28 11.69 -2.70
N TYR A 73 -9.78 11.19 -1.57
CA TYR A 73 -8.49 11.61 -1.01
C TYR A 73 -7.39 11.66 -2.09
N PHE A 74 -7.22 10.60 -2.87
CA PHE A 74 -6.16 10.51 -3.88
C PHE A 74 -6.31 11.52 -5.02
N LEU A 75 -7.52 12.01 -5.27
CA LEU A 75 -7.83 12.91 -6.38
C LEU A 75 -7.84 14.39 -5.96
N GLN A 76 -8.19 14.68 -4.71
CA GLN A 76 -8.49 16.04 -4.27
C GLN A 76 -7.56 16.53 -3.15
N ASN A 77 -7.09 15.64 -2.29
CA ASN A 77 -6.39 15.99 -1.05
C ASN A 77 -5.09 15.17 -0.86
N SER A 78 -4.52 14.67 -1.96
CA SER A 78 -3.38 13.74 -1.90
C SER A 78 -2.12 14.41 -1.34
N ILE A 79 -1.57 13.84 -0.27
CA ILE A 79 -0.31 14.29 0.34
C ILE A 79 0.89 13.86 -0.53
N GLY A 80 0.69 12.90 -1.43
CA GLY A 80 1.70 12.42 -2.37
C GLY A 80 1.38 11.01 -2.88
N ASN A 81 2.18 10.50 -3.81
CA ASN A 81 1.93 9.20 -4.45
C ASN A 81 2.36 7.97 -3.62
N HIS A 82 3.40 8.10 -2.78
CA HIS A 82 3.94 6.98 -2.00
C HIS A 82 3.22 6.81 -0.66
N HIS A 83 2.63 5.64 -0.43
CA HIS A 83 1.90 5.29 0.80
C HIS A 83 2.59 4.12 1.50
N LEU A 84 2.44 4.05 2.82
CA LEU A 84 2.79 2.89 3.61
C LEU A 84 1.56 1.98 3.71
N ILE A 85 1.81 0.67 3.63
CA ILE A 85 0.78 -0.35 3.76
C ILE A 85 1.31 -1.42 4.73
N CYS A 86 0.50 -1.80 5.71
CA CYS A 86 0.78 -2.94 6.58
C CYS A 86 -0.43 -3.86 6.71
N LYS A 87 -0.18 -5.12 7.08
CA LYS A 87 -1.22 -6.10 7.39
C LYS A 87 -1.86 -5.77 8.76
N GLY A 88 -3.16 -6.01 8.87
CA GLY A 88 -4.01 -5.68 10.01
C GLY A 88 -4.62 -4.27 9.90
N ASP A 89 -5.81 -4.09 10.49
CA ASP A 89 -6.38 -2.75 10.69
C ASP A 89 -5.82 -2.14 11.99
N HIS A 90 -5.00 -1.12 11.82
CA HIS A 90 -4.36 -0.32 12.85
C HIS A 90 -4.73 1.15 12.71
N SER A 91 -5.77 1.45 11.94
CA SER A 91 -6.14 2.84 11.63
C SER A 91 -6.57 3.61 12.89
N GLU A 92 -7.25 2.97 13.83
CA GLU A 92 -7.61 3.58 15.11
C GLU A 92 -6.36 3.93 15.94
N LEU A 93 -5.39 3.01 16.06
CA LEU A 93 -4.13 3.27 16.76
C LEU A 93 -3.40 4.48 16.19
N VAL A 94 -3.35 4.61 14.86
CA VAL A 94 -2.74 5.77 14.19
C VAL A 94 -3.51 7.04 14.49
N ARG A 95 -4.86 7.01 14.42
CA ARG A 95 -5.68 8.19 14.76
C ARG A 95 -5.45 8.63 16.20
N GLU A 96 -5.37 7.69 17.16
CA GLU A 96 -5.07 8.02 18.56
C GLU A 96 -3.68 8.67 18.70
N PHE A 97 -2.66 8.16 18.01
CA PHE A 97 -1.31 8.71 18.07
C PHE A 97 -1.24 10.19 17.64
N PHE A 98 -1.99 10.58 16.61
CA PHE A 98 -1.99 11.95 16.07
C PHE A 98 -3.02 12.90 16.72
N LYS A 99 -3.69 12.50 17.80
CA LYS A 99 -4.55 13.42 18.58
C LYS A 99 -3.74 14.39 19.47
N TRP A 100 -2.45 14.13 19.65
CA TRP A 100 -1.53 14.85 20.54
C TRP A 100 -0.61 15.78 19.76
#